data_AF-A0A7X0YPJ5-F1
#
_entry.id   AF-A0A7X0YPJ5-F1
#
_cell.length_a   1.000
_cell.length_b   1.000
_cell.length_c   1.000
_cell.angle_alpha   90.00
_cell.angle_beta   90.00
_cell.angle_gamma   90.00
#
_symmetry.space_group_name_H-M   'P 1'
#
loop_
_entity.id
_entity.type
_entity.pdbx_description
1 polymer ?
#
loop_
_entity_poly.entity_id
_entity_poly.type
_entity_poly.pdbx_seq_one_letter_code
_entity_poly.pdbx_strand_id
1 'polypeptide(L)'
;MMINVYLIGAGPGDPGLLTQKGQRHLQTADVIIYDRLVNPILLHHAKQDATLIYCGKLPKHHTMRQEQINETIIAYAKQGNKVVRLKGGDPAIFGRVGEEMRAISDAGLTYDVVPGITAASAAAIYAGIPLTHREHNAHVAFATGHGRNGQLAEQDLSHLALGGTLAFYMGIENLPRICENISKNETLTELPVAIIEWGTLGRQQVLTGTLQNIEQRLAATTMANPAIILLGQVVTERQATSWFEEKPLFGKRLILATTSAADFDTIYDYTEQGAHIYVVPELANPDQRYDDVTTRTLTNQQWDGVILQDKATPSLFQKEMSRLGINETFHIFPNDLAPCYSK
;
A
#
# COMPACT_ATOMS: atom_id res chain seq x y z
N MET A 1 -5.27 -31.29 11.38
CA MET A 1 -4.02 -30.51 11.43
C MET A 1 -4.37 -29.10 11.84
N MET A 2 -3.64 -28.51 12.77
CA MET A 2 -3.81 -27.10 13.15
C MET A 2 -3.20 -26.22 12.05
N ILE A 3 -3.83 -25.10 11.70
CA ILE A 3 -3.32 -24.16 10.68
C ILE A 3 -2.25 -23.28 11.32
N ASN A 4 -1.04 -23.31 10.76
CA ASN A 4 0.13 -22.61 11.31
C ASN A 4 0.47 -21.31 10.56
N VAL A 5 0.08 -21.20 9.28
CA VAL A 5 0.46 -20.05 8.43
C VAL A 5 -0.76 -19.39 7.80
N TYR A 6 -0.81 -18.07 7.84
CA TYR A 6 -1.86 -17.27 7.22
C TYR A 6 -1.24 -16.29 6.22
N LEU A 7 -1.58 -16.43 4.93
CA LEU A 7 -1.14 -15.54 3.86
C LEU A 7 -2.23 -14.49 3.64
N ILE A 8 -2.00 -13.25 4.08
CA ILE A 8 -3.06 -12.23 4.22
C ILE A 8 -2.80 -11.04 3.31
N GLY A 9 -3.81 -10.66 2.53
CA GLY A 9 -3.84 -9.39 1.80
C GLY A 9 -4.14 -8.22 2.72
N ALA A 10 -3.23 -7.25 2.77
CA ALA A 10 -3.33 -6.04 3.58
C ALA A 10 -4.20 -4.95 2.93
N GLY A 11 -4.57 -5.12 1.65
CA GLY A 11 -5.20 -4.04 0.88
C GLY A 11 -4.17 -3.04 0.32
N PRO A 12 -4.64 -2.02 -0.41
CA PRO A 12 -3.80 -1.09 -1.18
C PRO A 12 -3.08 -0.03 -0.34
N GLY A 13 -3.54 0.22 0.89
CA GLY A 13 -2.96 1.24 1.76
C GLY A 13 -3.92 1.71 2.85
N ASP A 14 -5.16 2.04 2.48
CA ASP A 14 -6.20 2.48 3.43
C ASP A 14 -6.44 1.39 4.50
N PRO A 15 -6.23 1.70 5.80
CA PRO A 15 -6.45 0.74 6.88
C PRO A 15 -7.86 0.15 6.91
N GLY A 16 -8.87 0.91 6.48
CA GLY A 16 -10.27 0.46 6.42
C GLY A 16 -10.54 -0.60 5.34
N LEU A 17 -9.58 -0.83 4.42
CA LEU A 17 -9.68 -1.86 3.38
C LEU A 17 -9.06 -3.21 3.77
N LEU A 18 -8.54 -3.34 5.00
CA LEU A 18 -8.19 -4.65 5.54
C LEU A 18 -9.46 -5.47 5.78
N THR A 19 -9.46 -6.74 5.35
CA THR A 19 -10.62 -7.60 5.57
C THR A 19 -10.77 -7.95 7.05
N GLN A 20 -12.01 -8.12 7.52
CA GLN A 20 -12.28 -8.55 8.90
C GLN A 20 -11.57 -9.87 9.26
N LYS A 21 -11.49 -10.81 8.31
CA LYS A 21 -10.72 -12.06 8.48
C LYS A 21 -9.23 -11.75 8.66
N GLY A 22 -8.68 -10.85 7.85
CA GLY A 22 -7.28 -10.40 7.95
C GLY A 22 -6.94 -9.83 9.33
N GLN A 23 -7.76 -8.88 9.80
CA GLN A 23 -7.61 -8.26 11.12
C GLN A 23 -7.63 -9.29 12.27
N ARG A 24 -8.60 -10.22 12.27
CA ARG A 24 -8.69 -11.27 13.30
C ARG A 24 -7.44 -12.13 13.40
N HIS A 25 -6.81 -12.43 12.27
CA HIS A 25 -5.56 -13.23 12.26
C HIS A 25 -4.35 -12.40 12.69
N LEU A 26 -4.28 -11.10 12.38
CA LEU A 26 -3.24 -10.21 12.90
C LEU A 26 -3.28 -10.09 14.42
N GLN A 27 -4.48 -9.95 15.00
CA GLN A 27 -4.70 -9.83 16.45
C GLN A 27 -4.26 -11.05 17.27
N THR A 28 -4.10 -12.21 16.62
CA THR A 28 -3.78 -13.47 17.28
C THR A 28 -2.48 -14.08 16.77
N ALA A 29 -1.71 -13.35 15.95
CA ALA A 29 -0.46 -13.83 15.39
C ALA A 29 0.66 -13.83 16.43
N ASP A 30 1.45 -14.89 16.48
CA ASP A 30 2.69 -14.92 17.26
C ASP A 30 3.83 -14.23 16.48
N VAL A 31 3.79 -14.33 15.15
CA VAL A 31 4.80 -13.74 14.25
C VAL A 31 4.11 -13.09 13.06
N ILE A 32 4.43 -11.84 12.77
CA ILE A 32 3.93 -11.10 11.60
C ILE A 32 5.11 -10.76 10.69
N ILE A 33 5.12 -11.40 9.53
CA ILE A 33 6.11 -11.22 8.48
C ILE A 33 5.50 -10.31 7.40
N TYR A 34 5.99 -9.09 7.26
CA TYR A 34 5.37 -8.07 6.41
C TYR A 34 6.35 -7.47 5.39
N ASP A 35 5.82 -6.97 4.26
CA ASP A 35 6.63 -6.36 3.21
C ASP A 35 6.53 -4.83 3.19
N ARG A 36 7.24 -4.21 2.23
CA ARG A 36 7.34 -2.75 2.07
C ARG A 36 6.01 -2.06 1.78
N LEU A 37 5.06 -2.74 1.12
CA LEU A 37 3.83 -2.11 0.64
C LEU A 37 2.68 -2.19 1.64
N VAL A 38 2.85 -2.94 2.73
CA VAL A 38 1.91 -2.98 3.85
C VAL A 38 1.89 -1.62 4.54
N ASN A 39 0.69 -1.07 4.78
CA ASN A 39 0.55 0.11 5.63
C ASN A 39 0.99 -0.25 7.07
N PRO A 40 2.02 0.42 7.62
CA PRO A 40 2.57 0.08 8.92
C PRO A 40 1.58 0.24 10.07
N ILE A 41 0.53 1.05 9.92
CA ILE A 41 -0.54 1.18 10.94
C ILE A 41 -1.18 -0.17 11.24
N LEU A 42 -1.34 -1.03 10.22
CA LEU A 42 -1.98 -2.34 10.40
C LEU A 42 -1.22 -3.26 11.37
N LEU A 43 0.07 -3.00 11.61
CA LEU A 43 0.87 -3.75 12.57
C LEU A 43 0.42 -3.49 14.02
N HIS A 44 -0.24 -2.36 14.31
CA HIS A 44 -0.79 -2.09 15.64
C HIS A 44 -2.00 -2.95 15.99
N HIS A 45 -2.52 -3.77 15.07
CA HIS A 45 -3.43 -4.85 15.43
C HIS A 45 -2.74 -6.02 16.16
N ALA A 46 -1.41 -6.12 16.10
CA ALA A 46 -0.68 -7.23 16.67
C ALA A 46 -0.86 -7.30 18.19
N LYS A 47 -0.92 -8.53 18.73
CA LYS A 47 -0.83 -8.73 20.18
C LYS A 47 0.52 -8.26 20.73
N GLN A 48 0.57 -8.00 22.03
CA GLN A 48 1.69 -7.35 22.73
C GLN A 48 3.01 -8.14 22.62
N ASP A 49 2.96 -9.46 22.55
CA ASP A 49 4.11 -10.36 22.48
C ASP A 49 4.44 -10.82 21.04
N ALA A 50 3.74 -10.32 20.02
CA ALA A 50 3.97 -10.72 18.63
C ALA A 50 5.34 -10.26 18.13
N THR A 51 6.06 -11.12 17.42
CA THR A 51 7.31 -10.77 16.73
C THR A 51 7.01 -10.15 15.37
N LEU A 52 7.56 -8.97 15.08
CA LEU A 52 7.39 -8.27 13.79
C LEU A 52 8.65 -8.44 12.94
N ILE A 53 8.51 -8.95 11.71
CA ILE A 53 9.63 -9.23 10.82
C ILE A 53 9.42 -8.53 9.48
N TYR A 54 10.31 -7.60 9.15
CA TYR A 54 10.29 -6.89 7.89
C TYR A 54 11.05 -7.66 6.80
N CYS A 55 10.39 -7.95 5.67
CA CYS A 55 11.00 -8.64 4.52
C CYS A 55 11.27 -7.74 3.31
N GLY A 56 11.04 -6.43 3.41
CA GLY A 56 11.28 -5.50 2.31
C GLY A 56 12.76 -5.13 2.13
N LYS A 57 13.07 -4.37 1.06
CA LYS A 57 14.42 -3.82 0.84
C LYS A 57 14.72 -2.79 1.95
N LEU A 58 15.79 -3.00 2.72
CA LEU A 58 16.38 -1.97 3.58
C LEU A 58 17.53 -1.28 2.83
N PRO A 59 17.75 0.03 2.98
CA PRO A 59 18.82 0.76 2.29
C PRO A 59 20.26 0.26 2.53
N LYS A 60 20.48 -0.65 3.50
CA LYS A 60 21.80 -1.18 3.89
C LYS A 60 21.86 -2.69 4.11
N HIS A 61 20.78 -3.43 3.87
CA HIS A 61 20.78 -4.90 3.99
C HIS A 61 20.41 -5.54 2.65
N HIS A 62 21.08 -6.67 2.35
CA HIS A 62 20.70 -7.52 1.23
C HIS A 62 19.21 -7.83 1.33
N THR A 63 18.49 -7.60 0.22
CA THR A 63 17.07 -7.96 0.11
C THR A 63 16.89 -9.43 0.50
N MET A 64 15.94 -9.74 1.38
CA MET A 64 15.58 -11.14 1.61
C MET A 64 15.12 -11.72 0.27
N ARG A 65 15.88 -12.69 -0.24
CA ARG A 65 15.46 -13.45 -1.41
C ARG A 65 14.17 -14.18 -1.04
N GLN A 66 13.31 -14.46 -2.03
CA GLN A 66 12.04 -15.16 -1.77
C GLN A 66 12.24 -16.47 -1.01
N GLU A 67 13.31 -17.20 -1.31
CA GLU A 67 13.72 -18.41 -0.59
C GLU A 67 13.90 -18.15 0.92
N GLN A 68 14.56 -17.06 1.31
CA GLN A 68 14.78 -16.70 2.71
C GLN A 68 13.48 -16.31 3.42
N ILE A 69 12.55 -15.65 2.71
CA ILE A 69 11.22 -15.37 3.25
C ILE A 69 10.48 -16.68 3.52
N ASN A 70 10.51 -17.61 2.56
CA ASN A 70 9.88 -18.92 2.69
C ASN A 70 10.50 -19.72 3.85
N GLU A 71 11.82 -19.75 3.96
CA GLU A 71 12.55 -20.39 5.06
C GLU A 71 12.16 -19.79 6.42
N THR A 72 12.02 -18.47 6.50
CA THR A 72 11.61 -17.77 7.72
C THR A 72 10.18 -18.16 8.13
N ILE A 73 9.23 -18.16 7.18
CA ILE A 73 7.85 -18.62 7.42
C ILE A 73 7.86 -20.05 7.98
N ILE A 74 8.58 -20.95 7.33
CA ILE A 74 8.64 -22.37 7.70
C ILE A 74 9.30 -22.54 9.08
N ALA A 75 10.39 -21.82 9.36
CA ALA A 75 11.13 -21.92 10.62
C ALA A 75 10.24 -21.55 11.82
N TYR A 76 9.53 -20.41 11.75
CA TYR A 76 8.62 -20.01 12.83
C TYR A 76 7.42 -20.93 12.95
N ALA A 77 6.83 -21.37 11.83
CA ALA A 77 5.70 -22.29 11.86
C ALA A 77 6.07 -23.65 12.49
N LYS A 78 7.28 -24.18 12.23
CA LYS A 78 7.78 -25.42 12.84
C LYS A 78 8.01 -25.33 14.35
N GLN A 79 8.19 -24.12 14.88
CA GLN A 79 8.27 -23.89 16.32
C GLN A 79 6.89 -23.84 17.00
N GLY A 80 5.80 -24.03 16.24
CA GLY A 80 4.43 -24.02 16.75
C GLY A 80 3.78 -22.63 16.74
N ASN A 81 4.45 -21.61 16.21
CA ASN A 81 3.89 -20.26 16.12
C ASN A 81 2.77 -20.18 15.08
N LYS A 82 1.78 -19.32 15.37
CA LYS A 82 0.83 -18.80 14.40
C LYS A 82 1.50 -17.67 13.61
N VAL A 83 1.90 -18.00 12.38
CA VAL A 83 2.61 -17.08 11.48
C VAL A 83 1.62 -16.37 10.56
N VAL A 84 1.65 -15.05 10.54
CA VAL A 84 0.97 -14.23 9.53
C VAL A 84 2.02 -13.70 8.55
N ARG A 85 1.84 -13.98 7.26
CA ARG A 85 2.54 -13.31 6.16
C ARG A 85 1.61 -12.24 5.60
N LEU A 86 1.83 -10.99 6.01
CA LEU A 86 1.02 -9.84 5.59
C LEU A 86 1.62 -9.20 4.33
N LYS A 87 0.81 -9.08 3.28
CA LYS A 87 1.26 -8.67 1.93
C LYS A 87 0.46 -7.50 1.42
N GLY A 88 1.10 -6.49 0.82
CA GLY A 88 0.37 -5.39 0.18
C GLY A 88 -0.59 -5.87 -0.91
N GLY A 89 -1.78 -5.27 -0.98
CA GLY A 89 -2.82 -5.62 -1.94
C GLY A 89 -3.47 -6.98 -1.66
N ASP A 90 -3.58 -7.79 -2.71
CA ASP A 90 -4.09 -9.16 -2.66
C ASP A 90 -2.95 -10.18 -2.88
N PRO A 91 -2.83 -11.26 -2.08
CA PRO A 91 -1.75 -12.23 -2.23
C PRO A 91 -1.69 -12.89 -3.62
N ALA A 92 -2.84 -13.13 -4.25
CA ALA A 92 -2.96 -13.85 -5.51
C ALA A 92 -2.61 -13.00 -6.74
N ILE A 93 -2.57 -11.67 -6.63
CA ILE A 93 -2.31 -10.77 -7.76
C ILE A 93 -0.89 -10.22 -7.66
N PHE A 94 0.02 -10.78 -8.47
CA PHE A 94 1.46 -10.43 -8.52
C PHE A 94 2.19 -10.47 -7.16
N GLY A 95 1.60 -11.13 -6.15
CA GLY A 95 2.14 -11.23 -4.79
C GLY A 95 3.05 -12.42 -4.54
N ARG A 96 3.30 -13.29 -5.53
CA ARG A 96 4.12 -14.53 -5.39
C ARG A 96 3.58 -15.54 -4.37
N VAL A 97 2.30 -15.47 -4.00
CA VAL A 97 1.68 -16.39 -3.02
C VAL A 97 1.79 -17.85 -3.44
N GLY A 98 1.80 -18.16 -4.75
CA GLY A 98 1.98 -19.52 -5.25
C GLY A 98 3.32 -20.16 -4.87
N GLU A 99 4.39 -19.36 -4.80
CA GLU A 99 5.72 -19.83 -4.36
C GLU A 99 5.73 -20.09 -2.86
N GLU A 100 5.13 -19.19 -2.08
CA GLU A 100 5.00 -19.30 -0.62
C GLU A 100 4.16 -20.54 -0.23
N MET A 101 2.98 -20.72 -0.85
CA MET A 101 2.10 -21.87 -0.62
C MET A 101 2.79 -23.20 -0.93
N ARG A 102 3.53 -23.28 -2.03
CA ARG A 102 4.28 -24.48 -2.41
C ARG A 102 5.33 -24.82 -1.36
N ALA A 103 6.15 -23.84 -0.97
CA ALA A 103 7.20 -24.05 0.02
C ALA A 103 6.64 -24.51 1.38
N ILE A 104 5.50 -23.94 1.82
CA ILE A 104 4.82 -24.35 3.05
C ILE A 104 4.31 -25.80 2.93
N SER A 105 3.69 -26.14 1.80
CA SER A 105 3.17 -27.50 1.54
C SER A 105 4.30 -28.54 1.51
N ASP A 106 5.39 -28.24 0.81
CA ASP A 106 6.57 -29.11 0.70
C ASP A 106 7.24 -29.35 2.07
N ALA A 107 7.08 -28.41 3.01
CA ALA A 107 7.54 -28.53 4.39
C ALA A 107 6.57 -29.32 5.30
N GLY A 108 5.45 -29.83 4.77
CA GLY A 108 4.43 -30.57 5.53
C GLY A 108 3.58 -29.70 6.46
N LEU A 109 3.54 -28.39 6.23
CA LEU A 109 2.78 -27.43 7.03
C LEU A 109 1.45 -27.09 6.35
N THR A 110 0.47 -26.63 7.14
CA THR A 110 -0.82 -26.18 6.62
C THR A 110 -0.96 -24.66 6.68
N TYR A 111 -1.65 -24.10 5.69
CA TYR A 111 -1.87 -22.67 5.57
C TYR A 111 -3.31 -22.32 5.22
N ASP A 112 -3.68 -21.07 5.47
CA ASP A 112 -4.92 -20.43 5.00
C ASP A 112 -4.58 -19.15 4.25
N VAL A 113 -5.34 -18.84 3.20
CA VAL A 113 -5.17 -17.64 2.39
C VAL A 113 -6.35 -16.72 2.64
N VAL A 114 -6.07 -15.48 3.01
CA VAL A 114 -7.05 -14.41 3.19
C VAL A 114 -6.88 -13.41 2.06
N PRO A 115 -7.83 -13.33 1.11
CA PRO A 115 -7.78 -12.35 0.04
C PRO A 115 -7.78 -10.92 0.58
N GLY A 116 -7.26 -10.00 -0.22
CA GLY A 116 -7.26 -8.57 0.07
C GLY A 116 -7.85 -7.77 -1.09
N ILE A 117 -8.08 -6.48 -0.85
CA ILE A 117 -8.47 -5.58 -1.94
C ILE A 117 -7.23 -5.29 -2.79
N THR A 118 -7.28 -5.63 -4.08
CA THR A 118 -6.15 -5.41 -4.98
C THR A 118 -6.00 -3.96 -5.41
N ALA A 119 -4.75 -3.52 -5.62
CA ALA A 119 -4.43 -2.14 -5.94
C ALA A 119 -5.14 -1.63 -7.21
N ALA A 120 -5.27 -2.42 -8.27
CA ALA A 120 -5.98 -1.97 -9.48
C ALA A 120 -7.45 -1.63 -9.21
N SER A 121 -8.15 -2.44 -8.43
CA SER A 121 -9.57 -2.19 -8.12
C SER A 121 -9.73 -0.93 -7.27
N ALA A 122 -8.93 -0.81 -6.22
CA ALA A 122 -9.09 0.27 -5.26
C ALA A 122 -8.52 1.59 -5.77
N ALA A 123 -7.29 1.60 -6.30
CA ALA A 123 -6.67 2.81 -6.81
C ALA A 123 -7.51 3.42 -7.95
N ALA A 124 -8.07 2.60 -8.84
CA ALA A 124 -8.94 3.07 -9.91
C ALA A 124 -10.15 3.82 -9.35
N ILE A 125 -10.94 3.19 -8.48
CA ILE A 125 -12.19 3.80 -8.01
C ILE A 125 -11.96 4.97 -7.04
N TYR A 126 -10.87 4.95 -6.26
CA TYR A 126 -10.43 6.10 -5.45
C TYR A 126 -9.85 7.24 -6.31
N ALA A 127 -9.51 6.97 -7.56
CA ALA A 127 -9.22 8.00 -8.57
C ALA A 127 -10.47 8.36 -9.40
N GLY A 128 -11.67 7.90 -9.03
CA GLY A 128 -12.90 8.15 -9.78
C GLY A 128 -12.97 7.46 -11.14
N ILE A 129 -12.18 6.40 -11.35
CA ILE A 129 -12.14 5.62 -12.59
C ILE A 129 -12.72 4.22 -12.30
N PRO A 130 -13.88 3.85 -12.84
CA PRO A 130 -14.34 2.48 -12.75
C PRO A 130 -13.46 1.57 -13.62
N LEU A 131 -13.18 0.34 -13.19
CA LEU A 131 -12.46 -0.61 -14.06
C LEU A 131 -13.32 -1.09 -15.24
N THR A 132 -14.65 -1.08 -15.07
CA THR A 132 -15.62 -1.50 -16.07
C THR A 132 -16.68 -0.45 -16.27
N HIS A 133 -17.05 -0.18 -17.50
CA HIS A 133 -18.22 0.63 -17.85
C HIS A 133 -18.88 0.02 -19.07
N ARG A 134 -20.21 -0.15 -19.01
CA ARG A 134 -20.98 -0.92 -20.00
C ARG A 134 -20.80 -0.41 -21.44
N GLU A 135 -20.58 0.89 -21.58
CA GLU A 135 -20.39 1.53 -22.89
C GLU A 135 -18.93 1.51 -23.36
N HIS A 136 -17.96 1.21 -22.47
CA HIS A 136 -16.53 1.38 -22.73
C HIS A 136 -15.76 0.08 -22.90
N ASN A 137 -16.13 -0.99 -22.18
CA ASN A 137 -15.36 -2.22 -22.23
C ASN A 137 -16.17 -3.50 -21.99
N ALA A 138 -15.64 -4.61 -22.51
CA ALA A 138 -16.15 -5.97 -22.29
C ALA A 138 -15.28 -6.79 -21.33
N HIS A 139 -14.04 -6.34 -21.06
CA HIS A 139 -13.08 -7.04 -20.21
C HIS A 139 -12.12 -6.10 -19.49
N VAL A 140 -11.52 -6.63 -18.42
CA VAL A 140 -10.40 -6.02 -17.70
C VAL A 140 -9.25 -7.01 -17.69
N ALA A 141 -8.05 -6.52 -18.00
CA ALA A 141 -6.82 -7.30 -17.95
C ALA A 141 -5.87 -6.72 -16.89
N PHE A 142 -5.40 -7.57 -15.97
CA PHE A 142 -4.32 -7.23 -15.06
C PHE A 142 -2.99 -7.71 -15.63
N ALA A 143 -2.05 -6.78 -15.80
CA ALA A 143 -0.74 -7.07 -16.35
C ALA A 143 0.37 -6.54 -15.44
N THR A 144 1.58 -7.06 -15.61
CA THR A 144 2.76 -6.56 -14.91
C THR A 144 3.77 -5.98 -15.89
N GLY A 145 4.31 -4.81 -15.57
CA GLY A 145 5.41 -4.21 -16.29
C GLY A 145 6.75 -4.91 -16.03
N HIS A 146 6.83 -5.87 -15.10
CA HIS A 146 8.08 -6.51 -14.69
C HIS A 146 7.98 -8.04 -14.83
N GLY A 147 8.52 -8.59 -15.92
CA GLY A 147 8.64 -10.04 -16.10
C GLY A 147 9.80 -10.65 -15.30
N ARG A 148 9.99 -11.96 -15.45
CA ARG A 148 10.97 -12.76 -14.66
C ARG A 148 12.42 -12.25 -14.75
N ASN A 149 12.78 -11.55 -15.82
CA ASN A 149 14.11 -10.96 -16.05
C ASN A 149 14.11 -9.42 -16.00
N GLY A 150 13.06 -8.81 -15.45
CA GLY A 150 12.87 -7.35 -15.45
C GLY A 150 12.44 -6.76 -16.80
N GLN A 151 12.23 -7.60 -17.80
CA GLN A 151 11.67 -7.22 -19.10
C GLN A 151 10.16 -7.42 -19.13
N LEU A 152 9.45 -6.57 -19.86
CA LEU A 152 8.05 -6.79 -20.20
C LEU A 152 7.92 -8.14 -20.92
N ALA A 153 6.91 -8.94 -20.57
CA ALA A 153 6.66 -10.20 -21.27
C ALA A 153 6.40 -9.92 -22.77
N GLU A 154 6.80 -10.83 -23.65
CA GLU A 154 6.49 -10.81 -25.09
C GLU A 154 4.98 -11.07 -25.32
N GLN A 155 4.14 -10.18 -24.81
CA GLN A 155 2.71 -10.17 -25.04
C GLN A 155 2.37 -9.02 -25.97
N ASP A 156 1.43 -9.28 -26.88
CA ASP A 156 0.84 -8.22 -27.68
C ASP A 156 -0.16 -7.44 -26.83
N LEU A 157 0.29 -6.32 -26.29
CA LEU A 157 -0.51 -5.49 -25.40
C LEU A 157 -1.62 -4.74 -26.15
N SER A 158 -1.43 -4.53 -27.46
CA SER A 158 -2.41 -3.82 -28.28
C SER A 158 -3.74 -4.58 -28.35
N HIS A 159 -3.69 -5.92 -28.41
CA HIS A 159 -4.87 -6.79 -28.37
C HIS A 159 -5.60 -6.75 -27.03
N LEU A 160 -4.87 -6.62 -25.91
CA LEU A 160 -5.48 -6.54 -24.58
C LEU A 160 -6.13 -5.17 -24.32
N ALA A 161 -5.52 -4.11 -24.86
CA ALA A 161 -6.02 -2.74 -24.75
C ALA A 161 -7.26 -2.48 -25.63
N LEU A 162 -7.37 -3.18 -26.78
CA LEU A 162 -8.49 -3.02 -27.69
C LEU A 162 -9.81 -3.51 -27.05
N GLY A 163 -10.77 -2.59 -26.86
CA GLY A 163 -12.09 -2.91 -26.30
C GLY A 163 -12.10 -3.27 -24.80
N GLY A 164 -10.98 -3.04 -24.11
CA GLY A 164 -10.78 -3.42 -22.71
C GLY A 164 -10.24 -2.30 -21.84
N THR A 165 -10.13 -2.59 -20.54
CA THR A 165 -9.29 -1.82 -19.60
C THR A 165 -8.08 -2.63 -19.22
N LEU A 166 -6.89 -2.08 -19.43
CA LEU A 166 -5.62 -2.70 -19.07
C LEU A 166 -5.05 -2.00 -17.84
N ALA A 167 -4.88 -2.75 -16.75
CA ALA A 167 -4.36 -2.27 -15.49
C ALA A 167 -2.97 -2.88 -15.21
N PHE A 168 -1.94 -2.05 -15.30
CA PHE A 168 -0.54 -2.43 -15.09
C PHE A 168 -0.07 -2.19 -13.67
N TYR A 169 0.52 -3.24 -13.11
CA TYR A 169 1.29 -3.23 -11.88
C TYR A 169 2.78 -3.10 -12.20
N MET A 170 3.54 -2.37 -11.37
CA MET A 170 4.99 -2.23 -11.52
C MET A 170 5.39 -1.71 -12.92
N GLY A 171 4.57 -0.79 -13.45
CA GLY A 171 4.65 -0.33 -14.84
C GLY A 171 5.52 0.90 -15.05
N ILE A 172 5.76 1.74 -14.03
CA ILE A 172 6.36 3.07 -14.18
C ILE A 172 7.70 3.02 -14.94
N GLU A 173 8.63 2.17 -14.52
CA GLU A 173 9.96 2.06 -15.14
C GLU A 173 9.90 1.52 -16.58
N ASN A 174 8.86 0.76 -16.92
CA ASN A 174 8.66 0.17 -18.25
C ASN A 174 7.56 0.88 -19.05
N LEU A 175 7.09 2.05 -18.61
CA LEU A 175 6.05 2.82 -19.29
C LEU A 175 6.40 3.10 -20.76
N PRO A 176 7.62 3.52 -21.12
CA PRO A 176 7.98 3.72 -22.53
C PRO A 176 7.78 2.49 -23.41
N ARG A 177 8.15 1.30 -22.91
CA ARG A 177 7.98 0.03 -23.63
C ARG A 177 6.52 -0.40 -23.73
N ILE A 178 5.73 -0.12 -22.68
CA ILE A 178 4.28 -0.36 -22.69
C ILE A 178 3.63 0.51 -23.77
N CYS A 179 3.94 1.80 -23.78
CA CYS A 179 3.45 2.75 -24.79
C CYS A 179 3.86 2.33 -26.21
N GLU A 180 5.14 2.01 -26.43
CA GLU A 180 5.67 1.54 -27.72
C GLU A 180 4.94 0.28 -28.21
N ASN A 181 4.75 -0.72 -27.34
CA ASN A 181 4.09 -1.97 -27.71
C ASN A 181 2.63 -1.74 -28.14
N ILE A 182 1.87 -0.94 -27.38
CA ILE A 182 0.46 -0.66 -27.67
C ILE A 182 0.34 0.23 -28.92
N SER A 183 1.25 1.18 -29.11
CA SER A 183 1.25 2.12 -30.25
C SER A 183 1.53 1.46 -31.60
N LYS A 184 1.93 0.18 -31.62
CA LYS A 184 1.96 -0.62 -32.85
C LYS A 184 0.60 -0.70 -33.54
N ASN A 185 -0.47 -0.51 -32.78
CA ASN A 185 -1.80 -0.29 -33.31
C ASN A 185 -2.10 1.22 -33.34
N GLU A 186 -2.06 1.81 -34.53
CA GLU A 186 -2.24 3.25 -34.75
C GLU A 186 -3.62 3.76 -34.28
N THR A 187 -4.62 2.88 -34.12
CA THR A 187 -5.95 3.29 -33.63
C THR A 187 -5.97 3.58 -32.12
N LEU A 188 -4.90 3.24 -31.39
CA LEU A 188 -4.81 3.38 -29.93
C LEU A 188 -3.94 4.56 -29.47
N THR A 189 -3.43 5.40 -30.37
CA THR A 189 -2.54 6.53 -29.98
C THR A 189 -3.22 7.53 -29.04
N GLU A 190 -4.53 7.74 -29.21
CA GLU A 190 -5.35 8.59 -28.34
C GLU A 190 -5.98 7.82 -27.17
N LEU A 191 -5.61 6.55 -26.95
CA LEU A 191 -6.16 5.75 -25.86
C LEU A 191 -5.91 6.47 -24.53
N PRO A 192 -6.96 6.75 -23.73
CA PRO A 192 -6.80 7.42 -22.45
C PRO A 192 -5.97 6.57 -21.47
N VAL A 193 -5.08 7.25 -20.74
CA VAL A 193 -4.18 6.65 -19.74
C VAL A 193 -4.30 7.42 -18.42
N ALA A 194 -4.30 6.69 -17.30
CA ALA A 194 -4.15 7.25 -15.97
C ALA A 194 -3.02 6.54 -15.22
N ILE A 195 -2.19 7.31 -14.52
CA ILE A 195 -1.20 6.83 -13.56
C ILE A 195 -1.66 7.26 -12.18
N ILE A 196 -1.80 6.29 -11.27
CA ILE A 196 -2.33 6.51 -9.92
C ILE A 196 -1.27 6.05 -8.92
N GLU A 197 -0.56 7.00 -8.33
CA GLU A 197 0.46 6.76 -7.30
C GLU A 197 -0.18 6.75 -5.91
N TRP A 198 0.25 5.82 -5.04
CA TRP A 198 -0.23 5.72 -3.64
C TRP A 198 -1.77 5.70 -3.51
N GLY A 199 -2.43 4.98 -4.41
CA GLY A 199 -3.90 4.86 -4.42
C GLY A 199 -4.47 4.53 -3.05
N THR A 200 -5.61 5.15 -2.74
CA THR A 200 -6.35 5.10 -1.45
C THR A 200 -5.70 5.80 -0.25
N LEU A 201 -4.47 6.31 -0.36
CA LEU A 201 -3.87 7.09 0.73
C LEU A 201 -4.12 8.57 0.50
N GLY A 202 -4.13 9.37 1.57
CA GLY A 202 -4.26 10.83 1.47
C GLY A 202 -3.15 11.53 0.68
N ARG A 203 -2.06 10.81 0.35
CA ARG A 203 -0.98 11.28 -0.54
C ARG A 203 -1.12 10.76 -1.98
N GLN A 204 -2.29 10.26 -2.36
CA GLN A 204 -2.58 9.79 -3.71
C GLN A 204 -2.31 10.91 -4.73
N GLN A 205 -1.71 10.55 -5.86
CA GLN A 205 -1.57 11.46 -7.00
C GLN A 205 -2.08 10.76 -8.25
N VAL A 206 -2.80 11.52 -9.09
CA VAL A 206 -3.36 11.02 -10.34
C VAL A 206 -2.89 11.87 -11.50
N LEU A 207 -2.28 11.22 -12.50
CA LEU A 207 -1.87 11.84 -13.75
C LEU A 207 -2.62 11.19 -14.90
N THR A 208 -3.44 11.94 -15.61
CA THR A 208 -4.13 11.47 -16.81
C THR A 208 -3.41 11.88 -18.10
N GLY A 209 -3.74 11.30 -19.23
CA GLY A 209 -3.17 11.63 -20.52
C GLY A 209 -3.69 10.70 -21.58
N THR A 210 -2.99 10.65 -22.71
CA THR A 210 -3.19 9.65 -23.76
C THR A 210 -1.92 8.83 -23.93
N LEU A 211 -2.02 7.70 -24.62
CA LEU A 211 -0.86 6.87 -24.95
C LEU A 211 0.26 7.69 -25.59
N GLN A 212 -0.09 8.67 -26.43
CA GLN A 212 0.86 9.55 -27.11
C GLN A 212 1.63 10.50 -26.18
N ASN A 213 1.02 10.98 -25.09
CA ASN A 213 1.60 12.08 -24.29
C ASN A 213 1.92 11.72 -22.83
N ILE A 214 1.47 10.56 -22.34
CA ILE A 214 1.57 10.23 -20.91
C ILE A 214 3.02 10.19 -20.42
N GLU A 215 3.97 9.74 -21.25
CA GLU A 215 5.39 9.72 -20.90
C GLU A 215 5.96 11.12 -20.66
N GLN A 216 5.66 12.05 -21.57
CA GLN A 216 6.08 13.44 -21.43
C GLN A 216 5.45 14.09 -20.19
N ARG A 217 4.16 13.81 -19.95
CA ARG A 217 3.47 14.32 -18.76
C ARG A 217 4.08 13.75 -17.48
N LEU A 218 4.41 12.46 -17.45
CA LEU A 218 5.03 11.82 -16.28
C LEU A 218 6.40 12.42 -15.99
N ALA A 219 7.21 12.68 -17.02
CA ALA A 219 8.53 13.29 -16.89
C ALA A 219 8.51 14.71 -16.29
N ALA A 220 7.35 15.39 -16.32
CA ALA A 220 7.14 16.69 -15.68
C ALA A 220 6.70 16.59 -14.21
N THR A 221 6.63 15.39 -13.65
CA THR A 221 6.21 15.14 -12.26
C THR A 221 7.32 14.43 -11.46
N THR A 222 7.11 14.29 -10.15
CA THR A 222 7.95 13.46 -9.27
C THR A 222 7.31 12.11 -8.95
N MET A 223 6.25 11.71 -9.67
CA MET A 223 5.53 10.47 -9.40
C MET A 223 6.44 9.26 -9.65
N ALA A 224 6.37 8.28 -8.76
CA ALA A 224 7.17 7.06 -8.84
C ALA A 224 6.36 5.82 -8.44
N ASN A 225 7.05 4.69 -8.27
CA ASN A 225 6.43 3.50 -7.68
C ASN A 225 6.21 3.70 -6.17
N PRO A 226 5.12 3.15 -5.59
CA PRO A 226 4.12 2.29 -6.21
C PRO A 226 3.00 3.06 -6.91
N ALA A 227 2.72 2.68 -8.16
CA ALA A 227 1.62 3.22 -8.93
C ALA A 227 0.93 2.14 -9.78
N ILE A 228 -0.35 2.36 -10.08
CA ILE A 228 -1.12 1.61 -11.08
C ILE A 228 -1.24 2.47 -12.34
N ILE A 229 -1.01 1.85 -13.50
CA ILE A 229 -1.25 2.48 -14.79
C ILE A 229 -2.50 1.85 -15.39
N LEU A 230 -3.51 2.65 -15.67
CA LEU A 230 -4.75 2.24 -16.33
C LEU A 230 -4.76 2.76 -17.76
N LEU A 231 -5.05 1.90 -18.72
CA LEU A 231 -5.27 2.26 -20.11
C LEU A 231 -6.66 1.78 -20.54
N GLY A 232 -7.45 2.65 -21.15
CA GLY A 232 -8.81 2.30 -21.56
C GLY A 232 -9.75 3.49 -21.55
N GLN A 233 -10.84 3.39 -22.30
CA GLN A 233 -11.85 4.46 -22.38
C GLN A 233 -12.47 4.79 -21.02
N VAL A 234 -12.49 3.85 -20.05
CA VAL A 234 -12.98 4.13 -18.69
C VAL A 234 -12.25 5.27 -17.98
N VAL A 235 -11.03 5.62 -18.39
CA VAL A 235 -10.30 6.76 -17.81
C VAL A 235 -11.02 8.09 -18.10
N THR A 236 -11.85 8.19 -19.14
CA THR A 236 -12.64 9.40 -19.42
C THR A 236 -13.76 9.65 -18.42
N GLU A 237 -14.13 8.63 -17.63
CA GLU A 237 -15.11 8.78 -16.54
C GLU A 237 -14.58 9.65 -15.40
N ARG A 238 -13.26 9.79 -15.29
CA ARG A 238 -12.65 10.67 -14.30
C ARG A 238 -12.95 12.13 -14.62
N GLN A 239 -13.64 12.78 -13.69
CA GLN A 239 -13.77 14.23 -13.58
C GLN A 239 -12.42 14.87 -13.19
N ALA A 240 -12.33 16.20 -13.14
CA ALA A 240 -11.09 16.89 -12.74
C ALA A 240 -10.54 16.40 -11.39
N THR A 241 -11.44 16.15 -10.44
CA THR A 241 -11.18 15.57 -9.11
C THR A 241 -12.14 14.41 -8.85
N SER A 242 -11.71 13.44 -8.04
CA SER A 242 -12.57 12.36 -7.54
C SER A 242 -13.19 12.71 -6.19
N TRP A 243 -14.24 11.96 -5.80
CA TRP A 243 -14.87 12.04 -4.48
C TRP A 243 -13.88 11.89 -3.31
N PHE A 244 -12.76 11.19 -3.52
CA PHE A 244 -11.73 10.98 -2.50
C PHE A 244 -10.78 12.18 -2.39
N GLU A 245 -10.43 12.79 -3.52
CA GLU A 245 -9.56 13.98 -3.59
C GLU A 245 -10.25 15.25 -3.06
N GLU A 246 -11.58 15.25 -2.99
CA GLU A 246 -12.40 16.34 -2.45
C GLU A 246 -12.57 16.29 -0.93
N LYS A 247 -12.03 15.26 -0.26
CA LYS A 247 -12.18 15.11 1.18
C LYS A 247 -11.41 16.19 1.94
N PRO A 248 -11.90 16.65 3.11
CA PRO A 248 -11.36 17.83 3.79
C PRO A 248 -9.88 17.76 4.19
N LEU A 249 -9.37 16.55 4.47
CA LEU A 249 -7.98 16.32 4.86
C LEU A 249 -7.17 15.64 3.75
N PHE A 250 -7.69 15.56 2.51
CA PHE A 250 -6.92 15.06 1.39
C PHE A 250 -5.64 15.87 1.19
N GLY A 251 -4.53 15.18 0.93
CA GLY A 251 -3.20 15.79 0.83
C GLY A 251 -2.51 16.03 2.18
N LYS A 252 -3.22 15.97 3.32
CA LYS A 252 -2.62 16.18 4.65
C LYS A 252 -1.86 14.95 5.12
N ARG A 253 -0.64 15.16 5.60
CA ARG A 253 0.26 14.13 6.14
C ARG A 253 0.47 14.38 7.62
N LEU A 254 -0.24 13.64 8.48
CA LEU A 254 -0.31 13.93 9.92
C LEU A 254 0.23 12.79 10.76
N ILE A 255 0.98 13.12 11.81
CA ILE A 255 1.39 12.16 12.83
C ILE A 255 0.42 12.28 14.00
N LEU A 256 -0.22 11.18 14.40
CA LEU A 256 -1.05 11.13 15.59
C LEU A 256 -0.21 10.60 16.75
N ALA A 257 0.06 11.43 17.74
CA ALA A 257 0.92 11.10 18.86
C ALA A 257 0.11 10.99 20.14
N THR A 258 0.05 9.80 20.74
CA THR A 258 -0.81 9.51 21.89
C THR A 258 -0.05 8.82 23.03
N THR A 259 -0.52 8.99 24.26
CA THR A 259 -0.04 8.24 25.43
C THR A 259 -0.71 6.87 25.59
N SER A 260 -1.75 6.58 24.81
CA SER A 260 -2.51 5.34 24.84
C SER A 260 -2.10 4.39 23.71
N ALA A 261 -2.65 3.18 23.68
CA ALA A 261 -2.52 2.31 22.51
C ALA A 261 -3.15 2.96 21.27
N ALA A 262 -2.74 2.54 20.07
CA ALA A 262 -3.32 3.04 18.84
C ALA A 262 -4.82 2.74 18.77
N ASP A 263 -5.63 3.78 18.63
CA ASP A 263 -7.08 3.66 18.47
C ASP A 263 -7.43 3.63 16.98
N PHE A 264 -7.97 2.50 16.52
CA PHE A 264 -8.34 2.32 15.13
C PHE A 264 -9.57 3.12 14.72
N ASP A 265 -10.49 3.42 15.64
CA ASP A 265 -11.66 4.24 15.31
C ASP A 265 -11.20 5.67 14.97
N THR A 266 -10.32 6.25 15.80
CA THR A 266 -9.64 7.51 15.50
C THR A 266 -8.86 7.46 14.17
N ILE A 267 -8.09 6.39 13.92
CA ILE A 267 -7.37 6.23 12.64
C ILE A 267 -8.35 6.30 11.46
N TYR A 268 -9.46 5.57 11.55
CA TYR A 268 -10.48 5.54 10.49
C TYR A 268 -11.09 6.93 10.28
N ASP A 269 -11.44 7.66 11.35
CA ASP A 269 -12.00 9.01 11.24
C ASP A 269 -11.12 9.96 10.43
N TYR A 270 -9.79 9.88 10.58
CA TYR A 270 -8.85 10.69 9.80
C TYR A 270 -8.71 10.20 8.36
N THR A 271 -8.56 8.89 8.14
CA THR A 271 -8.40 8.33 6.78
C THR A 271 -9.67 8.46 5.95
N GLU A 272 -10.84 8.38 6.59
CA GLU A 272 -12.14 8.64 5.96
C GLU A 272 -12.34 10.11 5.58
N GLN A 273 -11.60 11.03 6.20
CA GLN A 273 -11.50 12.43 5.75
C GLN A 273 -10.38 12.67 4.75
N GLY A 274 -9.71 11.61 4.28
CA GLY A 274 -8.69 11.67 3.24
C GLY A 274 -7.28 11.95 3.77
N ALA A 275 -7.04 11.94 5.07
CA ALA A 275 -5.71 12.17 5.62
C ALA A 275 -4.78 10.97 5.35
N HIS A 276 -3.49 11.25 5.12
CA HIS A 276 -2.42 10.27 5.21
C HIS A 276 -1.80 10.35 6.60
N ILE A 277 -1.97 9.31 7.42
CA ILE A 277 -1.55 9.35 8.82
C ILE A 277 -0.53 8.27 9.17
N TYR A 278 0.18 8.50 10.26
CA TYR A 278 0.87 7.46 11.04
C TYR A 278 0.68 7.73 12.52
N VAL A 279 0.61 6.67 13.33
CA VAL A 279 0.38 6.78 14.78
C VAL A 279 1.69 6.48 15.51
N VAL A 280 2.02 7.31 16.50
CA VAL A 280 3.07 7.07 17.48
C VAL A 280 2.38 6.88 18.84
N PRO A 281 2.02 5.63 19.20
CA PRO A 281 1.28 5.35 20.41
C PRO A 281 2.18 5.22 21.63
N GLU A 282 1.56 5.11 22.80
CA GLU A 282 2.19 4.75 24.07
C GLU A 282 3.42 5.60 24.42
N LEU A 283 3.40 6.90 24.10
CA LEU A 283 4.56 7.81 24.30
C LEU A 283 5.18 7.80 25.71
N ALA A 284 4.41 7.43 26.73
CA ALA A 284 4.93 7.31 28.10
C ALA A 284 5.77 6.04 28.31
N ASN A 285 5.45 4.95 27.62
CA ASN A 285 6.17 3.68 27.65
C ASN A 285 6.15 3.01 26.25
N PRO A 286 6.96 3.51 25.30
CA PRO A 286 6.90 3.09 23.91
C PRO A 286 7.23 1.60 23.72
N ASP A 287 6.46 0.92 22.87
CA ASP A 287 6.73 -0.45 22.47
C ASP A 287 7.86 -0.51 21.42
N GLN A 288 9.02 -1.01 21.86
CA GLN A 288 10.24 -1.05 21.05
C GLN A 288 10.14 -1.95 19.82
N ARG A 289 9.15 -2.85 19.74
CA ARG A 289 8.93 -3.67 18.53
C ARG A 289 8.64 -2.82 17.29
N TYR A 290 8.13 -1.60 17.49
CA TYR A 290 7.80 -0.67 16.42
C TYR A 290 8.92 0.32 16.10
N ASP A 291 10.06 0.32 16.80
CA ASP A 291 11.12 1.33 16.63
C ASP A 291 11.60 1.44 15.17
N ASP A 292 11.89 0.30 14.54
CA ASP A 292 12.31 0.25 13.14
C ASP A 292 11.18 0.68 12.19
N VAL A 293 9.93 0.35 12.53
CA VAL A 293 8.75 0.71 11.73
C VAL A 293 8.54 2.21 11.77
N THR A 294 8.52 2.78 12.98
CA THR A 294 8.31 4.21 13.23
C THR A 294 9.44 5.02 12.63
N THR A 295 10.70 4.67 12.90
CA THR A 295 11.86 5.36 12.32
C THR A 295 11.80 5.38 10.80
N ARG A 296 11.54 4.22 10.17
CA ARG A 296 11.43 4.14 8.71
C ARG A 296 10.25 4.94 8.16
N THR A 297 9.10 4.91 8.84
CA THR A 297 7.88 5.57 8.37
C THR A 297 7.96 7.08 8.50
N LEU A 298 8.57 7.58 9.56
CA LEU A 298 8.73 9.00 9.81
C LEU A 298 9.83 9.63 8.95
N THR A 299 10.93 8.91 8.67
CA THR A 299 12.07 9.46 7.91
C THR A 299 11.97 9.35 6.39
N ASN A 300 11.13 8.44 5.85
CA ASN A 300 11.04 8.21 4.40
C ASN A 300 10.11 9.19 3.67
N GLN A 301 9.47 10.12 4.37
CA GLN A 301 8.55 11.09 3.79
C GLN A 301 8.47 12.33 4.64
N GLN A 302 7.99 13.42 4.05
CA GLN A 302 7.70 14.66 4.76
C GLN A 302 6.30 14.60 5.38
N TRP A 303 6.19 15.13 6.60
CA TRP A 303 4.96 15.25 7.38
C TRP A 303 4.61 16.72 7.60
N ASP A 304 3.33 17.06 7.49
CA ASP A 304 2.86 18.44 7.70
C ASP A 304 2.92 18.83 9.18
N GLY A 305 2.81 17.84 10.08
CA GLY A 305 2.93 18.05 11.51
C GLY A 305 2.36 16.91 12.35
N VAL A 306 2.29 17.16 13.65
CA VAL A 306 1.91 16.22 14.69
C VAL A 306 0.68 16.76 15.42
N ILE A 307 -0.29 15.88 15.64
CA ILE A 307 -1.46 16.11 16.50
C ILE A 307 -1.21 15.33 17.78
N LEU A 308 -1.21 16.04 18.91
CA LEU A 308 -1.05 15.44 20.24
C LEU A 308 -2.43 15.05 20.77
N GLN A 309 -2.56 13.82 21.23
CA GLN A 309 -3.80 13.26 21.75
C GLN A 309 -3.65 12.83 23.21
N ASP A 310 -4.77 12.69 23.91
CA ASP A 310 -4.83 12.32 25.33
C ASP A 310 -3.96 13.23 26.21
N LYS A 311 -2.95 12.66 26.87
CA LYS A 311 -1.99 13.37 27.73
C LYS A 311 -0.64 13.57 27.04
N ALA A 312 -0.56 13.40 25.72
CA ALA A 312 0.66 13.63 24.97
C ALA A 312 1.06 15.10 25.05
N THR A 313 2.35 15.35 25.27
CA THR A 313 2.93 16.69 25.33
C THR A 313 4.02 16.83 24.27
N PRO A 314 4.37 18.06 23.83
CA PRO A 314 5.50 18.29 22.96
C PRO A 314 6.80 17.66 23.49
N SER A 315 7.01 17.72 24.81
CA SER A 315 8.19 17.16 25.47
C SER A 315 8.24 15.64 25.42
N LEU A 316 7.10 14.94 25.59
CA LEU A 316 7.05 13.48 25.48
C LEU A 316 7.32 13.05 24.04
N PHE A 317 6.70 13.69 23.06
CA PHE A 317 6.92 13.40 21.65
C PHE A 317 8.38 13.67 21.24
N GLN A 318 8.96 14.81 21.62
CA GLN A 318 10.35 15.13 21.31
C GLN A 318 11.35 14.17 21.98
N LYS A 319 11.07 13.74 23.22
CA LYS A 319 11.87 12.71 23.90
C LYS A 319 11.85 11.40 23.10
N GLU A 320 10.69 11.01 22.58
CA GLU A 320 10.56 9.81 21.77
C GLU A 320 11.28 9.92 20.42
N MET A 321 11.14 11.04 19.72
CA MET A 321 11.89 11.29 18.48
C MET A 321 13.40 11.23 18.72
N SER A 322 13.89 11.80 19.83
CA SER A 322 15.30 11.75 20.21
C SER A 322 15.76 10.31 20.51
N ARG A 323 14.93 9.50 21.19
CA ARG A 323 15.22 8.08 21.46
C ARG A 323 15.36 7.28 20.17
N LEU A 324 14.51 7.56 19.18
CA LEU A 324 14.54 6.94 17.86
C LEU A 324 15.64 7.52 16.94
N GLY A 325 16.39 8.53 17.38
CA GLY A 325 17.41 9.20 16.57
C GLY A 325 16.85 10.06 15.43
N ILE A 326 15.58 10.46 15.53
CA ILE A 326 14.90 11.34 14.56
C ILE A 326 15.15 12.79 15.00
N ASN A 327 16.00 13.48 14.24
CA ASN A 327 16.40 14.88 14.52
C ASN A 327 15.53 15.92 13.79
N GLU A 328 14.39 15.51 13.24
CA GLU A 328 13.47 16.38 12.52
C GLU A 328 12.60 17.19 13.49
N THR A 329 12.37 18.47 13.16
CA THR A 329 11.46 19.33 13.92
C THR A 329 10.09 19.26 13.29
N PHE A 330 9.10 18.74 14.03
CA PHE A 330 7.73 18.66 13.57
C PHE A 330 6.92 19.89 14.01
N HIS A 331 6.09 20.41 13.11
CA HIS A 331 5.07 21.39 13.48
C HIS A 331 4.02 20.70 14.38
N ILE A 332 3.67 21.30 15.52
CA ILE A 332 2.64 20.76 16.41
C ILE A 332 1.35 21.51 16.15
N PHE A 333 0.35 20.80 15.64
CA PHE A 333 -0.97 21.35 15.47
C PHE A 333 -1.70 21.43 16.82
N PRO A 334 -2.51 22.46 17.06
CA PRO A 334 -3.44 22.45 18.18
C PRO A 334 -4.35 21.22 18.08
N ASN A 335 -4.78 20.68 19.23
CA ASN A 335 -5.50 19.40 19.37
C ASN A 335 -6.81 19.26 18.53
N ASP A 336 -7.23 20.33 17.84
CA ASP A 336 -8.53 20.47 17.18
C ASP A 336 -8.42 20.59 15.65
N LEU A 337 -7.67 19.70 14.99
CA LEU A 337 -7.71 19.60 13.52
C LEU A 337 -8.94 18.85 12.96
N ALA A 338 -9.95 18.52 13.78
CA ALA A 338 -11.24 18.03 13.30
C ALA A 338 -12.42 18.66 14.09
N PRO A 339 -13.47 19.25 13.47
CA PRO A 339 -13.68 19.64 12.07
C PRO A 339 -13.85 21.17 11.94
N CYS A 340 -12.77 21.92 11.70
CA CYS A 340 -12.87 23.34 11.31
C CYS A 340 -12.93 23.54 9.77
N TYR A 341 -13.02 22.46 9.00
CA TYR A 341 -13.13 22.50 7.53
C TYR A 341 -14.51 22.05 7.02
N SER A 342 -15.58 22.34 7.77
CA SER A 342 -16.93 22.40 7.20
C SER A 342 -17.20 23.83 6.72
N LYS A 343 -16.84 24.15 5.48
CA LYS A 343 -17.48 25.23 4.71
C LYS A 343 -17.53 24.89 3.25
#